data_AF-A0A7W5UCB5-F1
#
_entry.id   AF-A0A7W5UCB5-F1
#
_cell.length_a   1.000
_cell.length_b   1.000
_cell.length_c   1.000
_cell.angle_alpha   90.00
_cell.angle_beta   90.00
_cell.angle_gamma   90.00
#
_symmetry.space_group_name_H-M   'P 1'
#
loop_
_entity.id
_entity.type
_entity.pdbx_description
1 polymer ?
#
loop_
_entity_poly.entity_id
_entity_poly.type
_entity_poly.pdbx_seq_one_letter_code
_entity_poly.pdbx_strand_id
1 'polypeptide(L)'
;MATLKLADGTEIFYKDWGPRDARPIVFHHGWPLSADDWDAQMLFFLSHGYRVIAHDRRGHGRSSQTDTGNDMNGSVALTDSGRRRGLCAERQSTLDNAISRQV
;
A
#
# COMPACT_ATOMS: atom_id res chain seq x y z
N MET A 1 -12.59 -5.60 -13.49
CA MET A 1 -11.30 -5.54 -12.76
C MET A 1 -10.72 -4.16 -12.99
N ALA A 2 -10.32 -3.44 -11.93
CA ALA A 2 -9.81 -2.08 -12.04
C ALA A 2 -8.27 -2.10 -12.12
N THR A 3 -7.72 -1.41 -13.12
CA THR A 3 -6.28 -1.26 -13.31
C THR A 3 -5.92 0.21 -13.52
N LEU A 4 -4.74 0.59 -13.06
CA LEU A 4 -4.13 1.90 -13.30
C LEU A 4 -2.94 1.71 -14.23
N LYS A 5 -2.94 2.42 -15.37
CA LYS A 5 -1.81 2.41 -16.29
C LYS A 5 -0.81 3.50 -15.92
N LEU A 6 0.44 3.11 -15.70
CA LEU A 6 1.55 4.01 -15.42
C LEU A 6 2.13 4.60 -16.72
N ALA A 7 2.94 5.65 -16.58
CA ALA A 7 3.56 6.34 -17.71
C ALA A 7 4.47 5.43 -18.57
N ASP A 8 5.08 4.42 -17.95
CA ASP A 8 5.92 3.43 -18.63
C ASP A 8 5.14 2.25 -19.24
N GLY A 9 3.80 2.34 -19.23
CA GLY A 9 2.91 1.33 -19.80
C GLY A 9 2.55 0.19 -18.86
N THR A 10 3.15 0.11 -17.67
CA THR A 10 2.84 -0.91 -16.66
C THR A 10 1.42 -0.75 -16.14
N GLU A 11 0.67 -1.86 -16.07
CA GLU A 11 -0.66 -1.89 -15.48
C GLU A 11 -0.60 -2.39 -14.03
N ILE A 12 -1.15 -1.60 -13.12
CA ILE A 12 -1.23 -1.91 -11.69
C ILE A 12 -2.67 -2.27 -11.35
N PHE A 13 -2.89 -3.50 -10.91
CA PHE A 13 -4.17 -3.93 -10.38
C PHE A 13 -4.40 -3.35 -8.98
N TYR A 14 -5.63 -2.93 -8.70
CA TYR A 14 -6.01 -2.50 -7.36
C TYR A 14 -7.47 -2.82 -7.02
N LYS A 15 -7.70 -2.98 -5.73
CA LYS A 15 -9.00 -2.99 -5.07
C LYS A 15 -9.25 -1.60 -4.48
N ASP A 16 -10.45 -1.09 -4.64
CA ASP A 16 -10.90 0.18 -4.08
C ASP A 16 -12.35 0.02 -3.64
N TRP A 17 -12.57 -0.07 -2.33
CA TRP A 17 -13.88 -0.33 -1.74
C TRP A 17 -14.25 0.76 -0.74
N GLY A 18 -15.55 1.02 -0.63
CA GLY A 18 -16.13 2.00 0.29
C GLY A 18 -16.46 3.33 -0.37
N PRO A 19 -17.07 4.26 0.40
CA PRO A 19 -17.49 5.57 -0.10
C PRO A 19 -16.31 6.43 -0.54
N ARG A 20 -16.47 7.20 -1.62
CA ARG A 20 -15.37 8.05 -2.15
C ARG A 20 -15.01 9.23 -1.23
N ASP A 21 -15.95 9.62 -0.38
CA ASP A 21 -15.87 10.67 0.64
C ASP A 21 -15.42 10.16 2.01
N ALA A 22 -15.34 8.84 2.21
CA ALA A 22 -14.80 8.26 3.42
C ALA A 22 -13.27 8.41 3.50
N ARG A 23 -12.74 8.36 4.73
CA ARG A 23 -11.29 8.43 4.97
C ARG A 23 -10.58 7.23 4.33
N PRO A 24 -9.59 7.44 3.44
CA PRO A 24 -8.91 6.36 2.76
C PRO A 24 -7.83 5.71 3.65
N ILE A 25 -7.69 4.39 3.52
CA ILE A 25 -6.58 3.59 4.02
C ILE A 25 -6.01 2.81 2.83
N VAL A 26 -4.69 2.92 2.63
CA VAL A 26 -3.97 2.23 1.55
C VAL A 26 -3.10 1.13 2.13
N PHE A 27 -3.29 -0.10 1.65
CA PHE A 27 -2.53 -1.27 2.04
C PHE A 27 -1.46 -1.61 0.99
N HIS A 28 -0.26 -1.93 1.47
CA HIS A 28 0.87 -2.41 0.67
C HIS A 28 1.21 -3.83 1.14
N HIS A 29 1.15 -4.82 0.25
CA HIS A 29 1.43 -6.21 0.60
C HIS A 29 2.94 -6.48 0.72
N GLY A 30 3.33 -7.52 1.46
CA GLY A 30 4.70 -8.01 1.54
C GLY A 30 5.14 -8.80 0.29
N TRP A 31 6.41 -9.23 0.25
CA TRP A 31 6.87 -10.20 -0.75
C TRP A 31 6.48 -11.63 -0.37
N PRO A 32 6.17 -12.52 -1.32
CA PRO A 32 5.83 -12.33 -2.74
C PRO A 32 4.31 -12.31 -2.94
N LEU A 33 3.57 -11.56 -2.10
CA LEU A 33 2.12 -11.67 -1.98
C LEU A 33 1.38 -10.77 -3.01
N SER A 34 0.06 -10.63 -2.83
CA SER A 34 -0.81 -9.72 -3.58
C SER A 34 -1.73 -8.95 -2.63
N ALA A 35 -2.55 -8.04 -3.17
CA ALA A 35 -3.61 -7.36 -2.44
C ALA A 35 -4.68 -8.30 -1.83
N ASP A 36 -4.67 -9.59 -2.16
CA ASP A 36 -5.58 -10.57 -1.55
C ASP A 36 -5.22 -10.91 -0.11
N ASP A 37 -3.95 -10.72 0.27
CA ASP A 37 -3.48 -10.96 1.64
C ASP A 37 -4.14 -10.00 2.67
N TRP A 38 -4.70 -8.89 2.18
CA TRP A 38 -5.35 -7.87 3.00
C TRP A 38 -6.87 -8.01 3.11
N ASP A 39 -7.50 -9.05 2.54
CA ASP A 39 -8.97 -9.15 2.48
C ASP A 39 -9.63 -9.03 3.86
N ALA A 40 -9.10 -9.71 4.87
CA ALA A 40 -9.64 -9.66 6.23
C ALA A 40 -9.57 -8.24 6.84
N GLN A 41 -8.43 -7.57 6.71
CA GLN A 41 -8.23 -6.23 7.26
C GLN A 41 -9.02 -5.18 6.48
N MET A 42 -9.09 -5.30 5.15
CA MET A 42 -9.90 -4.43 4.31
C MET A 42 -11.37 -4.51 4.69
N LEU A 43 -11.93 -5.72 4.86
CA LEU A 43 -13.31 -5.90 5.30
C LEU A 43 -13.55 -5.33 6.71
N PHE A 44 -12.57 -5.48 7.61
CA PHE A 44 -12.64 -4.88 8.95
C PHE A 44 -12.73 -3.35 8.87
N PHE A 45 -11.82 -2.67 8.16
CA PHE A 45 -11.87 -1.21 8.09
C PHE A 45 -13.06 -0.69 7.26
N LEU A 46 -13.46 -1.43 6.22
CA LEU A 46 -14.65 -1.11 5.44
C LEU A 46 -15.92 -1.11 6.32
N SER A 47 -16.07 -2.09 7.23
CA SER A 47 -17.21 -2.14 8.15
C SER A 47 -17.20 -1.00 9.19
N HIS A 48 -16.05 -0.36 9.40
CA HIS A 48 -15.89 0.83 10.25
C HIS A 48 -16.00 2.15 9.47
N GLY A 49 -16.48 2.11 8.21
CA GLY A 49 -16.77 3.31 7.43
C GLY A 49 -15.54 3.94 6.74
N TYR A 50 -14.44 3.21 6.63
CA TYR A 50 -13.28 3.65 5.86
C TYR A 50 -13.40 3.26 4.38
N ARG A 51 -12.75 4.03 3.52
CA ARG A 51 -12.44 3.61 2.16
C ARG A 51 -11.14 2.83 2.20
N VAL A 52 -11.12 1.63 1.66
CA VAL A 52 -9.96 0.73 1.71
C VAL A 52 -9.45 0.46 0.31
N ILE A 53 -8.14 0.65 0.12
CA ILE A 53 -7.48 0.52 -1.18
C ILE A 53 -6.28 -0.42 -1.01
N ALA A 54 -6.16 -1.42 -1.86
CA ALA A 54 -4.99 -2.31 -1.89
C ALA A 54 -4.59 -2.57 -3.33
N HIS A 55 -3.30 -2.50 -3.65
CA HIS A 55 -2.81 -2.71 -5.02
C HIS A 55 -1.81 -3.86 -5.07
N ASP A 56 -1.76 -4.54 -6.20
CA ASP A 56 -0.71 -5.49 -6.50
C ASP A 56 0.49 -4.70 -7.02
N ARG A 57 1.66 -4.84 -6.39
CA ARG A 57 2.89 -4.23 -6.91
C ARG A 57 3.24 -4.78 -8.29
N ARG A 58 4.03 -4.04 -9.04
CA ARG A 58 4.61 -4.50 -10.30
C ARG A 58 5.26 -5.89 -10.11
N GLY A 59 5.03 -6.80 -11.06
CA GLY A 59 5.52 -8.18 -10.98
C GLY A 59 4.78 -9.09 -9.99
N HIS A 60 3.71 -8.62 -9.35
CA HIS A 60 2.97 -9.38 -8.34
C HIS A 60 1.50 -9.50 -8.70
N GLY A 61 0.87 -10.60 -8.26
CA GLY A 61 -0.56 -10.84 -8.41
C GLY A 61 -1.05 -10.66 -9.84
N ARG A 62 -1.96 -9.69 -10.03
CA ARG A 62 -2.64 -9.38 -11.29
C ARG A 62 -2.06 -8.15 -12.00
N SER A 63 -1.03 -7.52 -11.44
CA SER A 63 -0.31 -6.43 -12.10
C SER A 63 0.61 -6.96 -13.20
N SER A 64 1.03 -6.07 -14.11
CA SER A 64 1.94 -6.43 -15.20
C SER A 64 3.22 -7.09 -14.67
N GLN A 65 3.58 -8.20 -15.32
CA GLN A 65 4.80 -8.96 -15.06
C GLN A 65 5.94 -8.36 -15.88
N THR A 66 6.64 -7.38 -15.31
CA THR A 66 7.79 -6.73 -15.95
C THR A 66 9.09 -7.42 -15.55
N ASP A 67 10.11 -7.32 -16.39
CA ASP A 67 11.45 -7.85 -16.15
C ASP A 67 12.31 -6.98 -15.21
N THR A 68 11.89 -5.74 -14.98
CA THR A 68 12.62 -4.71 -14.24
C THR A 68 11.70 -3.95 -13.28
N GLY A 69 12.28 -3.33 -12.24
CA GLY A 69 11.55 -2.44 -11.30
C GLY A 69 10.66 -3.14 -10.26
N ASN A 70 10.90 -4.42 -9.96
CA ASN A 70 10.11 -5.24 -9.03
C ASN A 70 10.59 -5.18 -7.56
N ASP A 71 11.31 -4.12 -7.19
CA ASP A 71 11.90 -3.98 -5.86
C ASP A 71 10.88 -3.56 -4.78
N MET A 72 11.21 -3.84 -3.52
CA MET A 72 10.31 -3.69 -2.38
C MET A 72 10.20 -2.26 -1.84
N ASN A 73 10.80 -1.25 -2.48
CA ASN A 73 11.05 0.02 -1.83
C ASN A 73 9.76 0.85 -1.69
N GLY A 74 9.06 0.67 -0.58
CA GLY A 74 7.77 1.30 -0.26
C GLY A 74 7.17 0.67 0.99
N SER A 75 7.33 1.34 2.14
CA SER A 75 6.82 0.87 3.43
C SER A 75 5.32 1.09 3.58
N VAL A 76 4.70 0.17 4.32
CA VAL A 76 3.33 0.27 4.84
C VAL A 76 3.28 1.41 5.85
N ALA A 77 2.51 2.46 5.57
CA ALA A 77 2.11 3.43 6.58
C ALA A 77 0.62 3.75 6.41
N LEU A 78 -0.15 3.51 7.49
CA LEU A 78 -1.47 4.09 7.68
C LEU A 78 -1.32 5.62 7.64
N THR A 79 -1.59 6.23 6.48
CA THR A 79 -1.45 7.67 6.31
C THR A 79 -2.79 8.31 6.65
N ASP A 80 -2.89 8.93 7.83
CA ASP A 80 -4.02 9.81 8.19
C ASP A 80 -3.94 11.09 7.36
N SER A 81 -4.84 11.25 6.39
CA SER A 81 -4.94 12.47 5.57
C SER A 81 -5.28 13.76 6.36
N GLY A 82 -5.48 13.69 7.69
CA GLY A 82 -5.85 14.83 8.54
C GLY A 82 -4.72 15.68 9.15
N ARG A 83 -3.43 15.31 9.07
CA ARG A 83 -2.34 16.14 9.64
C ARG A 83 -1.17 16.29 8.68
N ARG A 84 -1.06 17.47 8.06
CA ARG A 84 0.14 17.94 7.37
C ARG A 84 1.30 18.07 8.38
N ARG A 85 2.17 17.06 8.48
CA ARG A 85 3.60 17.26 8.77
C ARG A 85 4.39 16.27 7.92
N GLY A 86 5.12 16.82 6.96
CA GLY A 86 6.05 16.06 6.15
C GLY A 86 7.17 15.47 7.00
N LEU A 87 7.49 14.22 6.72
CA LEU A 87 8.76 13.58 7.05
C LEU A 87 9.18 12.80 5.81
N CYS A 88 9.85 13.53 4.92
CA CYS A 88 10.71 12.93 3.91
C CYS A 88 11.88 12.29 4.67
N ALA A 89 11.84 10.97 4.84
CA ALA A 89 12.95 10.20 5.41
C ALA A 89 13.94 9.88 4.28
N GLU A 90 14.76 10.86 3.91
CA GLU A 90 16.02 10.56 3.24
C GLU A 90 16.94 9.88 4.26
N ARG A 91 17.42 8.68 3.92
CA ARG A 91 18.41 7.84 4.63
C ARG A 91 17.88 6.95 5.76
N GLN A 92 17.12 5.95 5.36
CA GLN A 92 17.21 4.49 5.62
C GLN A 92 18.06 3.88 6.76
N SER A 93 18.59 4.55 7.79
CA SER A 93 19.52 3.86 8.73
C SER A 93 19.50 4.28 10.20
N THR A 94 18.51 5.04 10.68
CA THR A 94 18.47 5.47 12.10
C THR A 94 17.18 5.14 12.83
N LEU A 95 16.13 4.69 12.15
CA LEU A 95 14.84 4.34 12.77
C LEU A 95 14.73 2.88 13.23
N ASP A 96 15.62 2.00 12.76
CA ASP A 96 15.68 0.61 13.21
C ASP A 96 16.23 0.48 14.64
N ASN A 97 16.88 1.52 15.18
CA ASN A 97 17.62 1.43 16.45
C ASN A 97 16.83 1.92 17.68
N ALA A 98 15.63 2.48 17.52
CA ALA A 98 14.85 3.05 18.62
C ALA A 98 13.68 2.17 19.10
N ILE A 99 13.23 1.20 18.30
CA ILE A 99 12.07 0.33 18.65
C ILE A 99 12.52 -1.06 19.15
N SER A 100 13.84 -1.33 19.20
CA SER A 100 14.41 -2.54 19.82
C SER A 100 14.74 -2.38 21.33
N ARG A 101 14.40 -1.26 21.98
CA ARG A 101 14.81 -1.00 23.38
C ARG A 101 13.69 -0.66 24.37
N GLN A 102 12.42 -0.88 24.02
CA GLN A 102 11.33 -0.63 24.98
C GLN A 102 10.14 -1.59 24.86
N VAL A 103 10.42 -2.82 24.44
CA VAL A 103 9.64 -4.01 24.81
C VAL A 103 10.60 -5.13 25.15
#